data_AF-A0A7U4LMM8-F1
#
_entry.id   AF-A0A7U4LMM8-F1
#
_cell.length_a   1.000
_cell.length_b   1.000
_cell.length_c   1.000
_cell.angle_alpha   90.00
_cell.angle_beta   90.00
_cell.angle_gamma   90.00
#
_symmetry.space_group_name_H-M   'P 1'
#
loop_
_entity.id
_entity.type
_entity.pdbx_description
1 polymer ?
#
loop_
_entity_poly.entity_id
_entity_poly.type
_entity_poly.pdbx_seq_one_letter_code
_entity_poly.pdbx_strand_id
1 'polypeptide(L)' 'MANWSTEFYPLQFKNNNGSYTITTHLAEGHNYEFKAIKKNNNGNVIWQGGYNQFYNLPKGGDSYTWSW' A
#
# COMPACT_ATOMS: atom_id res chain seq x y z
N MET A 1 1.62 -5.99 0.35
CA MET A 1 3.10 -5.91 0.46
C MET A 1 3.70 -7.24 0.09
N ALA A 2 3.56 -7.60 -1.19
CA ALA A 2 3.98 -8.87 -1.79
C ALA A 2 5.51 -8.89 -2.01
N ASN A 3 6.29 -8.58 -0.97
CA ASN A 3 7.75 -8.44 -1.03
C ASN A 3 8.23 -7.57 -2.21
N TRP A 4 7.71 -6.33 -2.29
CA TRP A 4 7.97 -5.37 -3.37
C TRP A 4 7.59 -5.83 -4.80
N SER A 5 6.99 -7.00 -4.97
CA SER A 5 6.50 -7.46 -6.27
C SER A 5 5.31 -6.61 -6.75
N THR A 6 5.37 -6.24 -8.03
CA THR A 6 4.31 -5.50 -8.73
C THR A 6 3.58 -6.36 -9.76
N GLU A 7 4.01 -7.61 -9.94
CA GLU A 7 3.48 -8.54 -10.93
C GLU A 7 2.30 -9.33 -10.36
N PHE A 8 2.45 -9.82 -9.14
CA PHE A 8 1.49 -10.71 -8.49
C PHE A 8 0.85 -10.02 -7.28
N TYR A 9 -0.48 -9.93 -7.30
CA TYR A 9 -1.31 -9.50 -6.17
C TYR A 9 -0.95 -8.13 -5.54
N PRO A 10 -0.78 -7.05 -6.32
CA PRO A 10 -0.78 -5.73 -5.71
C PRO A 10 -2.14 -5.52 -5.03
N LEU A 11 -2.09 -5.10 -3.77
CA LEU A 11 -3.24 -4.69 -3.00
C LEU A 11 -3.97 -3.58 -3.79
N GLN A 12 -5.20 -3.87 -4.25
CA GLN A 12 -5.96 -2.98 -5.12
C GLN A 12 -6.77 -1.95 -4.31
N PHE A 13 -6.38 -0.69 -4.41
CA PHE A 13 -7.14 0.40 -3.82
C PHE A 13 -8.53 0.55 -4.46
N LYS A 14 -9.51 0.88 -3.63
CA LYS A 14 -10.84 1.34 -4.06
C LYS A 14 -10.86 2.87 -4.01
N ASN A 15 -11.34 3.50 -5.07
CA ASN A 15 -11.61 4.95 -5.05
C ASN A 15 -12.90 5.19 -4.26
N ASN A 16 -12.82 6.10 -3.30
CA ASN A 16 -13.92 6.62 -2.53
C ASN A 16 -13.89 8.15 -2.59
N ASN A 17 -14.55 8.72 -3.61
CA ASN A 17 -14.68 10.15 -3.85
C ASN A 17 -13.34 10.92 -3.80
N GLY A 18 -12.31 10.39 -4.47
CA GLY A 18 -11.00 11.05 -4.56
C GLY A 18 -9.98 10.60 -3.52
N SER A 19 -10.40 9.86 -2.49
CA SER A 19 -9.48 9.08 -1.64
C SER A 19 -9.37 7.65 -2.16
N TYR A 20 -8.19 7.04 -2.02
CA TYR A 20 -7.95 5.66 -2.41
C TYR A 20 -7.68 4.85 -1.14
N THR A 21 -8.51 3.85 -0.86
CA THR A 21 -8.41 3.05 0.38
C THR A 21 -8.28 1.55 0.09
N ILE A 22 -7.61 0.84 0.98
CA ILE A 22 -7.55 -0.62 0.99
C ILE A 22 -7.47 -1.14 2.42
N THR A 23 -8.12 -2.28 2.66
CA THR A 23 -7.98 -3.07 3.87
C THR A 23 -7.19 -4.34 3.54
N THR A 24 -6.22 -4.68 4.38
CA THR A 24 -5.43 -5.91 4.26
C THR A 24 -5.13 -6.47 5.64
N HIS A 25 -4.87 -7.79 5.73
CA HIS A 25 -4.50 -8.45 6.97
C HIS A 25 -2.98 -8.53 7.07
N LEU A 26 -2.45 -8.05 8.19
CA LEU A 26 -1.03 -8.01 8.49
C LEU A 26 -0.81 -8.56 9.90
N ALA A 27 0.38 -9.10 10.16
CA ALA A 27 0.76 -9.50 11.51
C ALA A 27 0.97 -8.26 12.38
N GLU A 28 0.28 -8.21 13.52
CA GLU A 28 0.41 -7.12 14.49
C GLU A 28 1.79 -7.10 15.17
N GLY A 29 2.22 -5.93 15.64
CA GLY A 29 3.50 -5.76 16.33
C GLY A 29 4.72 -5.77 15.41
N HIS A 30 4.51 -5.66 14.09
CA HIS A 30 5.58 -5.60 13.09
C HIS A 30 5.70 -4.22 12.43
N ASN A 31 6.91 -3.91 11.98
CA ASN A 31 7.20 -2.77 11.14
C ASN A 31 7.02 -3.17 9.68
N TYR A 32 6.31 -2.32 8.93
CA TYR A 32 6.08 -2.50 7.51
C TYR A 32 6.58 -1.31 6.74
N GLU A 33 7.21 -1.61 5.61
CA GLU A 33 7.50 -0.62 4.58
C GLU A 33 6.66 -0.89 3.34
N PHE A 34 6.12 0.18 2.77
CA PHE A 34 5.34 0.08 1.54
C PHE A 34 5.36 1.39 0.76
N LYS A 35 4.97 1.27 -0.51
CA LYS A 35 4.65 2.39 -1.37
C LYS A 35 3.42 2.05 -2.20
N ALA A 36 2.68 3.09 -2.55
CA ALA A 36 1.65 2.95 -3.56
C ALA A 36 2.26 2.92 -4.97
N ILE A 37 1.57 2.24 -5.88
CA ILE A 37 1.90 2.19 -7.31
C ILE A 37 0.67 2.56 -8.13
N LYS A 38 0.88 3.19 -9.29
CA LYS A 38 -0.11 3.28 -10.37
C LYS A 38 0.31 2.29 -11.45
N LYS A 39 -0.53 1.31 -11.74
CA LYS A 39 -0.30 0.31 -12.78
C LYS A 39 -1.36 0.44 -13.86
N ASN A 40 -0.95 0.55 -15.13
CA ASN A 40 -1.89 0.57 -16.26
C ASN A 40 -2.16 -0.85 -16.80
N ASN A 41 -3.14 -0.98 -17.69
CA ASN A 41 -3.53 -2.27 -18.28
C ASN A 41 -2.41 -2.93 -19.11
N ASN A 42 -1.43 -2.15 -19.58
CA ASN A 42 -0.28 -2.66 -20.33
C ASN A 42 0.86 -3.13 -19.39
N GLY A 43 0.66 -3.07 -18.07
CA GLY A 43 1.64 -3.48 -17.08
C GLY A 43 2.67 -2.43 -16.69
N ASN A 44 2.61 -1.20 -17.25
CA ASN A 44 3.50 -0.12 -16.86
C ASN A 44 3.20 0.31 -15.42
N VAL A 45 4.25 0.44 -14.60
CA VAL A 45 4.18 0.77 -13.18
C VAL A 45 4.88 2.10 -12.92
N ILE A 46 4.16 3.02 -12.27
CA ILE A 46 4.68 4.26 -11.74
C ILE A 46 4.64 4.18 -10.22
N TRP A 47 5.80 4.32 -9.58
CA TRP A 47 5.93 4.34 -8.13
C TRP A 47 5.59 5.70 -7.55
N GLN A 48 5.11 5.71 -6.31
CA GLN A 48 5.08 6.92 -5.50
C GLN A 48 6.50 7.49 -5.36
N GLY A 49 6.61 8.81 -5.56
CA GLY A 49 7.86 9.53 -5.37
C GLY A 49 8.30 9.57 -3.90
N GLY A 50 9.52 10.04 -3.64
CA GLY A 50 10.04 10.20 -2.28
C GLY A 50 10.42 8.89 -1.58
N TYR A 51 10.41 8.90 -0.25
CA TYR A 51 10.76 7.75 0.60
C TYR A 51 9.63 6.73 0.73
N ASN A 52 9.95 5.53 1.23
CA ASN A 52 8.95 4.53 1.58
C ASN A 52 8.08 5.04 2.73
N GLN A 53 6.81 4.61 2.73
CA GLN A 53 6.01 4.69 3.95
C GLN A 53 6.57 3.67 4.94
N PHE A 54 6.71 4.08 6.20
CA PHE A 54 7.12 3.22 7.30
C PHE A 54 6.03 3.27 8.37
N TYR A 55 5.52 2.11 8.76
CA TYR A 55 4.44 2.01 9.72
C TYR A 55 4.64 0.84 10.68
N ASN A 56 4.62 1.15 11.98
CA ASN A 56 4.54 0.15 13.04
C ASN A 56 3.07 -0.17 13.28
N LEU A 57 2.65 -1.39 12.96
CA LEU A 57 1.25 -1.81 13.15
C LEU A 57 1.01 -2.20 14.62
N PRO A 58 0.17 -1.46 15.37
CA PRO A 58 -0.13 -1.80 16.76
C PRO A 58 -0.95 -3.09 16.86
N LYS A 59 -1.00 -3.64 18.07
CA LYS A 59 -1.89 -4.76 18.39
C LYS A 59 -3.35 -4.36 18.23
N GLY A 60 -4.16 -5.25 17.67
CA GLY A 60 -5.58 -4.99 17.39
C GLY A 60 -5.86 -4.32 16.04
N GLY A 61 -4.81 -3.99 15.26
CA GLY A 61 -4.96 -3.34 13.95
C GLY A 61 -5.23 -1.84 14.06
N ASP A 62 -4.98 -1.12 12.96
CA ASP A 62 -5.18 0.32 12.86
C ASP A 62 -5.16 0.74 11.37
N SER A 63 -5.45 2.01 11.10
CA SER A 63 -5.51 2.61 9.77
C SER A 63 -4.40 3.63 9.56
N TYR A 64 -3.72 3.57 8.41
CA TYR A 64 -2.67 4.50 8.02
C TYR A 64 -3.09 5.29 6.78
N THR A 65 -3.02 6.62 6.86
CA THR A 65 -3.40 7.53 5.76
C THR A 65 -2.22 8.41 5.39
N TRP A 66 -1.96 8.53 4.09
CA TRP A 66 -0.92 9.41 3.54
C TRP A 66 -1.35 9.97 2.19
N SER A 67 -0.61 10.97 1.73
CA SER A 67 -0.79 11.57 0.40
C SER A 67 0.30 11.09 -0.55
N TRP A 68 -0.09 10.86 -1.80
CA TRP A 68 0.82 10.46 -2.88
C TRP A 68 1.76 11.60 -3.27
#